data_AF-I4F0D1-F1
#
_entry.id   AF-I4F0D1-F1
#
_cell.length_a   1.000
_cell.length_b   1.000
_cell.length_c   1.000
_cell.angle_alpha   90.00
_cell.angle_beta   90.00
_cell.angle_gamma   90.00
#
_symmetry.space_group_name_H-M   'P 1'
#
loop_
_entity.id
_entity.type
_entity.pdbx_description
1 polymer ?
#
loop_
_entity_poly.entity_id
_entity_poly.type
_entity_poly.pdbx_seq_one_letter_code
_entity_poly.pdbx_strand_id
1 'polypeptide(L)'
;MNDLDSDIRAAFARLADQVGHGRGTATAEQAIAEVRRERRARASWAAVVVAVALIGVGVASLVPGDRTDGSVAAPTTRANGLYDVPVRGSLADDAQFVAGVRDLQWSGPLGAGGAELSSPVASRHVVFAGEVPGERWAVVMAEVDGRQAWAWFIGEADAAPDELALAADPAPGGASQPITLIDSRQLAGTLLVLSLPGDRAEYSPSLDRDVTGALVRTFTALPAVDGVLMGTVQTPLTADAGELHVLRGGKTVAKPTPTTPGRLLADRAAPRTPTGDPAQFGERMKTCLEPLGFTVQLFGPDAYEVVDGPFGPEPLSSAEQAQVQAFEQQCMQQLGY
;
A
#
# COMPACT_ATOMS: atom_id res chain seq x y z
N MET A 1 -38.19 2.18 -25.45
CA MET A 1 -37.10 1.18 -25.35
C MET A 1 -35.92 1.83 -26.04
N ASN A 2 -35.02 2.42 -25.26
CA ASN A 2 -34.13 3.48 -25.72
C ASN A 2 -32.91 2.91 -26.45
N ASP A 3 -32.44 3.65 -27.45
CA ASP A 3 -31.25 3.37 -28.29
C ASP A 3 -30.04 2.88 -27.47
N LEU A 4 -29.87 3.42 -26.27
CA LEU A 4 -28.81 3.07 -25.33
C LEU A 4 -28.78 1.58 -24.95
N ASP A 5 -29.94 0.93 -24.75
CA ASP A 5 -29.97 -0.50 -24.39
C ASP A 5 -29.54 -1.39 -25.56
N SER A 6 -29.76 -0.91 -26.80
CA SER A 6 -29.33 -1.59 -28.01
C SER A 6 -27.82 -1.43 -28.26
N ASP A 7 -27.28 -0.24 -27.97
CA ASP A 7 -25.84 0.04 -28.09
C ASP A 7 -25.01 -0.73 -27.05
N ILE A 8 -25.51 -0.84 -25.82
CA ILE A 8 -24.87 -1.64 -24.78
C ILE A 8 -24.85 -3.12 -25.17
N ARG A 9 -25.96 -3.67 -25.68
CA ARG A 9 -26.01 -5.06 -26.14
C ARG A 9 -25.07 -5.30 -27.33
N ALA A 10 -25.00 -4.37 -28.27
CA ALA A 10 -24.08 -4.46 -29.41
C ALA A 10 -22.61 -4.32 -28.99
N ALA A 11 -22.30 -3.54 -27.96
CA ALA A 11 -20.96 -3.44 -27.38
C ALA A 11 -20.57 -4.75 -26.66
N PHE A 12 -21.47 -5.33 -25.85
CA PHE A 12 -21.22 -6.62 -25.18
C PHE A 12 -21.07 -7.78 -26.17
N ALA A 13 -21.87 -7.82 -27.24
CA ALA A 13 -21.75 -8.84 -28.28
C ALA A 13 -20.39 -8.74 -29.00
N ARG A 14 -19.93 -7.52 -29.31
CA ARG A 14 -18.60 -7.30 -29.90
C ARG A 14 -17.47 -7.69 -28.96
N LEU A 15 -17.61 -7.42 -27.66
CA LEU A 15 -16.62 -7.85 -26.66
C LEU A 15 -16.56 -9.37 -26.55
N ALA A 16 -17.72 -10.05 -26.57
CA ALA A 16 -17.81 -11.50 -26.50
C ALA A 16 -17.20 -12.19 -27.73
N ASP A 17 -17.31 -11.59 -28.92
CA ASP A 17 -16.65 -12.08 -30.15
C ASP A 17 -15.14 -11.82 -30.16
N GLN A 18 -14.67 -10.73 -29.53
CA GLN A 18 -13.25 -10.41 -29.41
C GLN A 18 -12.53 -11.29 -28.38
N VAL A 19 -13.22 -11.75 -27.34
CA VAL A 19 -12.73 -12.80 -26.44
C VAL A 19 -12.90 -14.14 -27.16
N GLY A 20 -12.03 -14.37 -28.16
CA GLY A 20 -12.08 -15.56 -29.02
C GLY A 20 -12.27 -16.84 -28.22
N HIS A 21 -13.04 -17.77 -28.79
CA HIS A 21 -13.37 -19.06 -28.17
C HIS A 21 -12.10 -19.68 -27.58
N GLY A 22 -12.13 -19.87 -26.25
CA GLY A 22 -10.96 -20.19 -25.44
C GLY A 22 -10.09 -21.26 -26.10
N ARG A 23 -8.79 -20.98 -26.17
CA ARG A 23 -7.75 -21.92 -26.59
C ARG A 23 -7.76 -23.15 -25.66
N GLY A 24 -8.57 -24.14 -26.02
CA GLY A 24 -8.48 -25.56 -25.67
C GLY A 24 -8.42 -25.98 -24.20
N THR A 25 -8.75 -27.25 -23.95
CA THR A 25 -8.59 -27.94 -22.66
C THR A 25 -7.13 -27.94 -22.16
N ALA A 26 -6.15 -27.70 -23.03
CA ALA A 26 -4.72 -27.66 -22.72
C ALA A 26 -4.35 -26.57 -21.69
N THR A 27 -5.01 -25.41 -21.73
CA THR A 27 -4.72 -24.30 -20.80
C THR A 27 -5.26 -24.58 -19.39
N ALA A 28 -6.43 -25.23 -19.32
CA ALA A 28 -7.00 -25.70 -18.05
C ALA A 28 -6.17 -26.84 -17.44
N GLU A 29 -5.66 -27.76 -18.26
CA GLU A 29 -4.79 -28.84 -17.82
C GLU A 29 -3.43 -28.35 -17.31
N GLN A 30 -2.84 -27.33 -17.95
CA GLN A 30 -1.61 -26.70 -17.46
C GLN A 30 -1.83 -26.00 -16.11
N ALA A 31 -2.92 -25.23 -15.94
CA ALA A 31 -3.23 -24.60 -14.66
C ALA A 31 -3.46 -25.63 -13.53
N ILE A 32 -4.14 -26.75 -13.83
CA ILE A 32 -4.34 -27.83 -12.85
C ILE A 32 -3.02 -28.55 -12.52
N ALA A 33 -2.11 -28.70 -13.49
CA ALA A 33 -0.80 -29.31 -13.29
C ALA A 33 0.11 -28.45 -12.39
N GLU A 34 0.11 -27.12 -12.57
CA GLU A 34 0.84 -26.16 -11.73
C GLU A 34 0.37 -26.26 -10.26
N VAL A 35 -0.96 -26.22 -10.02
CA VAL A 35 -1.55 -26.30 -8.68
C VAL A 35 -1.25 -27.63 -7.99
N ARG A 36 -1.16 -28.74 -8.75
CA ARG A 36 -0.79 -30.05 -8.20
C ARG A 36 0.70 -30.14 -7.83
N ARG A 37 1.60 -29.47 -8.57
CA ARG A 37 3.03 -29.37 -8.21
C ARG A 37 3.21 -28.61 -6.90
N GLU A 38 2.54 -27.47 -6.74
CA GLU A 38 2.61 -26.69 -5.49
C GLU A 38 2.08 -27.45 -4.28
N ARG A 39 0.97 -28.19 -4.44
CA ARG A 39 0.42 -29.03 -3.35
C ARG A 39 1.38 -30.15 -2.91
N ARG A 40 2.11 -30.77 -3.85
CA ARG A 40 3.11 -31.80 -3.50
C ARG A 40 4.34 -31.21 -2.82
N ALA A 41 4.76 -30.00 -3.20
CA ALA A 41 5.85 -29.28 -2.54
C ALA A 41 5.49 -28.84 -1.10
N ARG A 42 4.20 -28.55 -0.83
CA ARG A 42 3.73 -28.23 0.53
C ARG A 42 3.50 -29.48 1.41
N ALA A 43 3.23 -30.64 0.82
CA ALA A 43 2.99 -31.88 1.56
C ALA A 43 4.27 -32.48 2.21
N SER A 44 5.46 -32.13 1.74
CA SER A 44 6.73 -32.61 2.33
C SER A 44 7.07 -31.96 3.69
N TRP A 45 6.42 -30.85 4.05
CA TRP A 45 6.66 -30.14 5.31
C TRP A 45 5.84 -30.69 6.50
N ALA A 46 4.87 -31.57 6.26
CA ALA A 46 4.03 -32.14 7.32
C ALA A 46 4.70 -33.30 8.10
N ALA A 47 5.79 -33.87 7.60
CA ALA A 47 6.47 -35.00 8.25
C ALA A 47 7.39 -34.59 9.43
N VAL A 48 7.79 -33.32 9.52
CA VAL A 48 8.74 -32.85 10.56
C VAL A 48 8.05 -32.49 11.88
N VAL A 49 6.75 -32.13 11.85
CA VAL A 49 6.02 -31.70 13.05
C VAL A 49 5.62 -32.87 13.96
N VAL A 50 5.48 -34.09 13.42
CA VAL A 50 5.09 -35.27 14.21
C VAL A 50 6.23 -35.77 15.11
N ALA A 51 7.49 -35.48 14.79
CA ALA A 51 8.64 -35.93 15.59
C ALA A 51 8.86 -35.08 16.87
N VAL A 52 8.36 -33.84 16.93
CA VAL A 52 8.56 -32.94 18.09
C VAL A 52 7.49 -33.13 19.17
N ALA A 53 6.33 -33.68 18.82
CA ALA A 53 5.22 -33.89 19.75
C ALA A 53 5.42 -35.06 20.76
N LEU A 54 6.43 -35.91 20.58
CA LEU A 54 6.62 -37.11 21.41
C LEU A 54 7.55 -36.92 22.63
N ILE A 55 8.14 -35.75 22.85
CA ILE A 55 9.09 -35.53 23.97
C ILE A 55 8.44 -34.76 25.16
N GLY A 56 7.21 -34.28 25.02
CA GLY A 56 6.55 -33.43 26.02
C GLY A 56 5.61 -34.13 27.01
N VAL A 57 5.82 -35.40 27.37
CA VAL A 57 4.97 -36.10 28.35
C VAL A 57 5.81 -36.53 29.55
N GLY A 58 5.74 -35.76 30.63
CA GLY A 58 6.28 -36.14 31.93
C GLY A 58 6.19 -35.03 32.96
N VAL A 59 5.05 -34.92 33.65
CA VAL A 59 4.88 -35.20 35.09
C VAL A 59 3.45 -34.79 35.47
N ALA A 60 2.65 -35.80 35.82
CA ALA A 60 1.35 -35.66 36.44
C ALA A 60 1.49 -35.18 37.90
N SER A 61 0.63 -34.27 38.34
CA SER A 61 0.35 -34.07 39.77
C SER A 61 -1.15 -33.90 39.96
N LEU A 62 -1.67 -34.78 40.80
CA LEU A 62 -3.06 -35.10 41.08
C LEU A 62 -3.70 -34.01 41.95
N VAL A 63 -4.81 -33.43 41.47
CA VAL A 63 -5.82 -32.78 42.33
C VAL A 63 -7.21 -33.14 41.76
N PRO A 64 -8.06 -33.87 42.50
CA PRO A 64 -9.46 -34.02 42.17
C PRO A 64 -10.22 -32.80 42.71
N GLY A 65 -10.76 -31.98 41.81
CA GLY A 65 -11.62 -30.84 42.12
C GLY A 65 -12.90 -30.90 41.29
N ASP A 66 -14.01 -30.63 41.95
CA ASP A 66 -15.40 -30.91 41.55
C ASP A 66 -15.81 -30.48 40.13
N ARG A 67 -16.71 -31.30 39.55
CA ARG A 67 -17.52 -30.93 38.38
C ARG A 67 -18.60 -29.94 38.83
N THR A 68 -18.47 -28.70 38.39
CA THR A 68 -19.53 -27.69 38.44
C THR A 68 -19.77 -27.13 37.04
N ASP A 69 -20.93 -27.48 36.50
CA ASP A 69 -21.89 -26.66 35.76
C ASP A 69 -21.42 -25.63 34.72
N GLY A 70 -21.95 -25.80 33.50
CA GLY A 70 -22.35 -24.69 32.63
C GLY A 70 -21.24 -23.76 32.16
N SER A 71 -20.38 -24.27 31.26
CA SER A 71 -19.54 -23.39 30.44
C SER A 71 -20.42 -22.63 29.44
N VAL A 72 -20.98 -21.51 29.90
CA VAL A 72 -21.40 -20.41 29.03
C VAL A 72 -20.13 -19.96 28.31
N ALA A 73 -20.13 -20.00 26.98
CA ALA A 73 -19.04 -19.45 26.19
C ALA A 73 -18.86 -17.98 26.61
N ALA A 74 -17.80 -17.69 27.37
CA ALA A 74 -17.37 -16.33 27.60
C ALA A 74 -17.24 -15.66 26.24
N PRO A 75 -17.71 -14.41 26.06
CA PRO A 75 -17.47 -13.70 24.82
C PRO A 75 -15.97 -13.75 24.57
N THR A 76 -15.56 -14.43 23.50
CA THR A 76 -14.18 -14.35 23.03
C THR A 76 -13.95 -12.87 22.77
N THR A 77 -13.18 -12.20 23.65
CA THR A 77 -12.62 -10.87 23.41
C THR A 77 -11.73 -11.00 22.18
N ARG A 78 -12.38 -10.87 21.03
CA ARG A 78 -11.83 -11.20 19.72
C ARG A 78 -11.11 -9.96 19.23
N ALA A 79 -9.79 -10.08 19.31
CA ALA A 79 -8.72 -9.31 18.69
C ALA A 79 -8.48 -7.90 19.26
N ASN A 80 -7.39 -7.78 20.02
CA ASN A 80 -6.65 -6.53 20.24
C ASN A 80 -6.11 -6.04 18.89
N GLY A 81 -6.96 -5.38 18.10
CA GLY A 81 -6.56 -4.82 16.82
C GLY A 81 -5.87 -3.48 17.01
N LEU A 82 -5.39 -2.88 15.91
CA LEU A 82 -4.78 -1.54 15.93
C LEU A 82 -5.75 -0.48 16.47
N TYR A 83 -7.05 -0.69 16.28
CA TYR A 83 -8.11 0.15 16.83
C TYR A 83 -8.19 0.12 18.37
N ASP A 84 -7.78 -0.97 19.01
CA ASP A 84 -7.89 -1.15 20.46
C ASP A 84 -6.58 -0.81 21.21
N VAL A 85 -5.54 -0.41 20.49
CA VAL A 85 -4.26 -0.05 21.12
C VAL A 85 -4.34 1.36 21.73
N PRO A 86 -3.60 1.63 22.82
CA PRO A 86 -3.42 3.00 23.31
C PRO A 86 -2.83 3.91 22.24
N VAL A 87 -3.09 5.22 22.36
CA VAL A 87 -2.46 6.24 21.52
C VAL A 87 -0.94 6.13 21.66
N ARG A 88 -0.21 6.30 20.55
CA ARG A 88 1.25 6.28 20.50
C ARG A 88 1.82 7.55 19.88
N GLY A 89 3.12 7.74 20.00
CA GLY A 89 3.80 8.96 19.58
C GLY A 89 4.06 9.93 20.73
N SER A 90 4.87 10.95 20.46
CA SER A 90 5.32 11.92 21.46
C SER A 90 4.21 12.79 22.06
N LEU A 91 3.04 12.86 21.42
CA LEU A 91 1.88 13.63 21.87
C LEU A 91 0.75 12.73 22.43
N ALA A 92 1.02 11.45 22.67
CA ALA A 92 0.02 10.50 23.14
C ALA A 92 -0.59 10.87 24.50
N ASP A 93 0.19 11.50 25.38
CA ASP A 93 -0.24 11.92 26.72
C ASP A 93 -0.87 13.34 26.75
N ASP A 94 -0.86 14.06 25.62
CA ASP A 94 -1.55 15.34 25.50
C ASP A 94 -3.05 15.11 25.23
N ALA A 95 -3.81 14.97 26.32
CA ALA A 95 -5.23 14.70 26.26
C ALA A 95 -6.03 15.77 25.49
N GLN A 96 -5.59 17.04 25.52
CA GLN A 96 -6.27 18.11 24.80
C GLN A 96 -6.00 18.00 23.30
N PHE A 97 -4.76 17.74 22.91
CA PHE A 97 -4.40 17.52 21.51
C PHE A 97 -5.12 16.30 20.93
N VAL A 98 -5.05 15.16 21.62
CA VAL A 98 -5.72 13.92 21.22
C VAL A 98 -7.23 14.10 21.08
N ALA A 99 -7.88 14.81 22.02
CA ALA A 99 -9.31 15.09 21.93
C ALA A 99 -9.64 15.98 20.71
N GLY A 100 -8.84 17.03 20.46
CA GLY A 100 -9.02 17.89 19.29
C GLY A 100 -8.86 17.14 17.97
N VAL A 101 -7.84 16.27 17.86
CA VAL A 101 -7.59 15.44 16.68
C VAL A 101 -8.75 14.49 16.40
N ARG A 102 -9.30 13.86 17.44
CA ARG A 102 -10.46 12.95 17.30
C ARG A 102 -11.66 13.65 16.64
N ASP A 103 -11.83 14.94 16.93
CA ASP A 103 -12.99 15.71 16.49
C ASP A 103 -12.81 16.29 15.06
N LEU A 104 -11.64 16.13 14.43
CA LEU A 104 -11.36 16.58 13.06
C LEU A 104 -12.24 15.93 12.00
N GLN A 105 -12.60 16.67 10.96
CA GLN A 105 -13.43 16.15 9.88
C GLN A 105 -12.62 15.26 8.94
N TRP A 106 -13.20 14.11 8.57
CA TRP A 106 -12.61 13.15 7.62
C TRP A 106 -12.96 13.47 6.16
N SER A 107 -13.83 14.45 5.92
CA SER A 107 -14.21 14.90 4.59
C SER A 107 -13.31 16.03 4.11
N GLY A 108 -12.66 15.82 2.95
CA GLY A 108 -12.10 16.92 2.16
C GLY A 108 -13.19 17.66 1.35
N PRO A 109 -12.84 18.75 0.66
CA PRO A 109 -13.75 19.42 -0.28
C PRO A 109 -14.25 18.43 -1.33
N LEU A 110 -15.55 18.48 -1.65
CA LEU A 110 -16.17 17.61 -2.67
C LEU A 110 -15.44 17.76 -4.02
N GLY A 111 -14.98 16.64 -4.61
CA GLY A 111 -14.17 16.60 -5.84
C GLY A 111 -13.98 15.17 -6.38
N ALA A 112 -13.18 15.00 -7.45
CA ALA A 112 -13.13 13.81 -8.31
C ALA A 112 -12.73 12.46 -7.63
N GLY A 113 -12.37 12.45 -6.35
CA GLY A 113 -12.13 11.25 -5.54
C GLY A 113 -12.81 11.27 -4.17
N GLY A 114 -13.62 12.29 -3.86
CA GLY A 114 -14.21 12.49 -2.54
C GLY A 114 -15.33 11.49 -2.26
N ALA A 115 -14.97 10.31 -1.75
CA ALA A 115 -15.90 9.57 -0.93
C ALA A 115 -16.05 10.34 0.39
N GLU A 116 -17.24 10.86 0.67
CA GLU A 116 -17.58 11.44 1.96
C GLU A 116 -17.62 10.30 3.00
N LEU A 117 -16.44 9.91 3.49
CA LEU A 117 -16.31 8.99 4.62
C LEU A 117 -16.65 9.77 5.89
N SER A 118 -17.95 9.83 6.19
CA SER A 118 -18.45 10.40 7.44
C SER A 118 -18.50 9.32 8.52
N SER A 119 -17.57 9.38 9.46
CA SER A 119 -17.62 8.56 10.68
C SER A 119 -18.22 9.35 11.84
N PRO A 120 -19.15 8.76 12.62
CA PRO A 120 -19.58 9.34 13.90
C PRO A 120 -18.36 9.62 14.79
N VAL A 121 -18.33 10.78 15.45
CA VAL A 121 -17.21 11.13 16.36
C VAL A 121 -17.04 10.11 17.47
N ALA A 122 -18.14 9.52 17.95
CA ALA A 122 -18.13 8.53 19.02
C ALA A 122 -17.40 7.22 18.66
N SER A 123 -17.25 6.90 17.38
CA SER A 123 -16.48 5.71 16.93
C SER A 123 -15.03 6.06 16.58
N ARG A 124 -14.58 7.30 16.77
CA ARG A 124 -13.22 7.71 16.41
C ARG A 124 -12.27 7.47 17.57
N HIS A 125 -11.14 6.86 17.24
CA HIS A 125 -10.05 6.58 18.15
C HIS A 125 -8.72 7.05 17.55
N VAL A 126 -7.99 7.90 18.25
CA VAL A 126 -6.65 8.34 17.82
C VAL A 126 -5.67 7.23 18.14
N VAL A 127 -5.00 6.68 17.14
CA VAL A 127 -4.04 5.57 17.32
C VAL A 127 -2.59 6.05 17.25
N PHE A 128 -2.37 7.27 16.76
CA PHE A 128 -1.08 7.95 16.75
C PHE A 128 -1.26 9.47 16.81
N ALA A 129 -0.43 10.13 17.61
CA ALA A 129 -0.25 11.58 17.66
C ALA A 129 1.20 11.87 18.04
N GLY A 130 1.94 12.59 17.19
CA GLY A 130 3.34 12.86 17.47
C GLY A 130 3.97 13.92 16.59
N GLU A 131 5.09 14.42 17.09
CA GLU A 131 6.02 15.27 16.35
C GLU A 131 6.82 14.39 15.38
N VAL A 132 6.92 14.85 14.15
CA VAL A 132 7.73 14.29 13.06
C VAL A 132 8.68 15.41 12.61
N PRO A 133 9.89 15.17 12.07
CA PRO A 133 10.82 16.25 11.76
C PRO A 133 10.20 17.39 10.92
N GLY A 134 9.94 18.52 11.58
CA GLY A 134 9.33 19.73 10.98
C GLY A 134 7.80 19.79 10.96
N GLU A 135 7.09 18.78 11.50
CA GLU A 135 5.64 18.63 11.33
C GLU A 135 4.96 17.91 12.51
N ARG A 136 3.63 18.05 12.62
CA ARG A 136 2.79 17.23 13.49
C ARG A 136 1.93 16.28 12.71
N TRP A 137 1.98 15.00 13.06
CA TRP A 137 1.23 13.95 12.38
C TRP A 137 0.28 13.26 13.36
N ALA A 138 -0.89 12.87 12.87
CA ALA A 138 -1.84 12.07 13.63
C ALA A 138 -2.58 11.05 12.75
N VAL A 139 -3.02 9.95 13.36
CA VAL A 139 -3.89 8.95 12.73
C VAL A 139 -5.12 8.74 13.59
N VAL A 140 -6.28 8.87 12.97
CA VAL A 140 -7.55 8.52 13.58
C VAL A 140 -8.09 7.28 12.88
N MET A 141 -8.47 6.27 13.65
CA MET A 141 -9.24 5.13 13.18
C MET A 141 -10.71 5.29 13.59
N ALA A 142 -11.62 4.74 12.81
CA ALA A 142 -13.03 4.74 13.16
C ALA A 142 -13.81 3.57 12.54
N GLU A 143 -15.00 3.30 13.07
CA GLU A 143 -15.96 2.39 12.44
C GLU A 143 -16.89 3.14 11.48
N VAL A 144 -16.90 2.71 10.22
CA VAL A 144 -17.77 3.19 9.14
C VAL A 144 -18.47 1.99 8.52
N ASP A 145 -19.81 1.97 8.54
CA ASP A 145 -20.64 0.86 8.03
C ASP A 145 -20.21 -0.53 8.55
N GLY A 146 -19.83 -0.61 9.83
CA GLY A 146 -19.38 -1.84 10.48
C GLY A 146 -17.98 -2.31 10.06
N ARG A 147 -17.20 -1.46 9.39
CA ARG A 147 -15.82 -1.72 8.98
C ARG A 147 -14.89 -0.67 9.59
N GLN A 148 -13.65 -1.05 9.87
CA GLN A 148 -12.64 -0.09 10.29
C GLN A 148 -12.14 0.72 9.09
N ALA A 149 -11.92 2.01 9.31
CA ALA A 149 -11.26 2.92 8.40
C ALA A 149 -10.24 3.77 9.17
N TRP A 150 -9.35 4.45 8.47
CA TRP A 150 -8.38 5.37 9.05
C TRP A 150 -8.18 6.62 8.20
N ALA A 151 -7.73 7.69 8.84
CA ALA A 151 -7.40 8.96 8.21
C ALA A 151 -6.08 9.51 8.78
N TRP A 152 -5.20 9.99 7.90
CA TRP A 152 -3.98 10.70 8.26
C TRP A 152 -4.23 12.21 8.30
N PHE A 153 -3.72 12.84 9.35
CA PHE A 153 -3.72 14.29 9.50
C PHE A 153 -2.28 14.78 9.67
N ILE A 154 -1.93 15.85 8.95
CA ILE A 154 -0.61 16.48 9.02
C ILE A 154 -0.81 17.99 9.15
N GLY A 155 0.03 18.63 9.95
CA GLY A 155 0.21 20.08 9.99
C GLY A 155 1.67 20.44 10.19
N GLU A 156 1.96 21.74 10.12
CA GLU A 156 3.29 22.27 10.41
C GLU A 156 3.76 21.93 11.83
N ALA A 157 5.04 22.15 12.10
CA ALA A 157 5.55 22.10 13.47
C ALA A 157 4.70 22.98 14.40
N ASP A 158 4.43 22.48 15.60
CA ASP A 158 3.62 23.15 16.60
C ASP A 158 2.13 23.42 16.27
N ALA A 159 1.63 22.90 15.14
CA ALA A 159 0.23 23.05 14.73
C ALA A 159 -0.74 22.59 15.83
N ALA A 160 -1.74 23.42 16.15
CA ALA A 160 -2.86 23.04 17.00
C ALA A 160 -3.71 21.94 16.30
N PRO A 161 -4.54 21.17 17.04
CA PRO A 161 -5.33 20.10 16.44
C PRO A 161 -6.19 20.56 15.25
N ASP A 162 -6.82 21.73 15.34
CA ASP A 162 -7.68 22.32 14.31
C ASP A 162 -6.91 22.91 13.11
N GLU A 163 -5.58 22.96 13.19
CA GLU A 163 -4.69 23.36 12.10
C GLU A 163 -4.18 22.14 11.30
N LEU A 164 -4.45 20.91 11.76
CA LEU A 164 -4.11 19.71 10.99
C LEU A 164 -5.08 19.49 9.83
N ALA A 165 -4.55 19.11 8.67
CA ALA A 165 -5.33 18.81 7.47
C ALA A 165 -5.21 17.34 7.09
N LEU A 166 -6.22 16.80 6.40
CA LEU A 166 -6.15 15.46 5.81
C LEU A 166 -4.95 15.37 4.86
N ALA A 167 -4.06 14.43 5.12
CA ALA A 167 -2.89 14.20 4.29
C ALA A 167 -3.22 13.34 3.07
N ALA A 168 -4.19 12.43 3.18
CA ALA A 168 -4.64 11.55 2.11
C ALA A 168 -6.13 11.23 2.30
N ASP A 169 -6.76 10.70 1.25
CA ASP A 169 -8.13 10.20 1.35
C ASP A 169 -8.19 9.12 2.45
N PRO A 170 -9.21 9.16 3.34
CA PRO A 170 -9.39 8.11 4.33
C PRO A 170 -9.54 6.75 3.64
N ALA A 171 -8.97 5.72 4.25
CA ALA A 171 -8.87 4.41 3.62
C ALA A 171 -9.41 3.31 4.54
N PRO A 172 -9.88 2.18 3.98
CA PRO A 172 -10.30 1.04 4.77
C PRO A 172 -9.12 0.50 5.58
N GLY A 173 -9.40 0.09 6.82
CA GLY A 173 -8.48 -0.56 7.72
C GLY A 173 -8.89 -1.99 8.03
N GLY A 174 -7.96 -2.73 8.61
CA GLY A 174 -8.22 -4.04 9.20
C GLY A 174 -7.53 -4.13 10.56
N ALA A 175 -8.06 -5.00 11.44
CA ALA A 175 -7.61 -5.09 12.83
C ALA A 175 -6.09 -5.30 13.01
N SER A 176 -5.41 -5.91 12.04
CA SER A 176 -3.94 -6.11 12.08
C SER A 176 -3.21 -5.54 10.88
N GLN A 177 -3.90 -4.76 10.05
CA GLN A 177 -3.30 -4.14 8.87
C GLN A 177 -2.46 -2.93 9.31
N PRO A 178 -1.15 -2.89 8.99
CA PRO A 178 -0.34 -1.72 9.26
C PRO A 178 -0.84 -0.49 8.49
N ILE A 179 -0.76 0.68 9.10
CA ILE A 179 -1.04 1.97 8.49
C ILE A 179 0.29 2.67 8.25
N THR A 180 0.55 3.13 7.03
CA THR A 180 1.87 3.60 6.62
C THR A 180 1.78 4.90 5.85
N LEU A 181 2.65 5.86 6.18
CA LEU A 181 2.74 7.15 5.49
C LEU A 181 4.20 7.47 5.16
N ILE A 182 4.45 7.93 3.95
CA ILE A 182 5.75 8.46 3.51
C ILE A 182 5.58 9.92 3.10
N ASP A 183 6.35 10.82 3.70
CA ASP A 183 6.39 12.21 3.23
C ASP A 183 7.25 12.34 1.97
N SER A 184 6.60 12.41 0.82
CA SER A 184 7.26 12.59 -0.48
C SER A 184 7.39 14.05 -0.92
N ARG A 185 7.17 15.04 -0.02
CA ARG A 185 7.34 16.46 -0.36
C ARG A 185 8.81 16.90 -0.36
N GLN A 186 9.67 16.16 0.34
CA GLN A 186 11.10 16.43 0.45
C GLN A 186 11.93 15.28 -0.14
N LEU A 187 13.14 15.58 -0.64
CA LEU A 187 14.05 14.56 -1.18
C LEU A 187 14.40 13.46 -0.16
N ALA A 188 14.45 13.82 1.12
CA ALA A 188 14.60 12.87 2.22
C ALA A 188 13.35 12.97 3.11
N GLY A 189 12.41 12.07 2.88
CA GLY A 189 11.12 12.03 3.56
C GLY A 189 11.12 11.18 4.83
N THR A 190 10.16 11.43 5.71
CA THR A 190 9.88 10.50 6.83
C THR A 190 8.96 9.39 6.37
N LEU A 191 9.31 8.14 6.66
CA LEU A 191 8.44 6.97 6.63
C LEU A 191 7.99 6.64 8.05
N LEU A 192 6.68 6.62 8.28
CA LEU A 192 6.06 6.17 9.52
C LEU A 192 5.25 4.91 9.28
N VAL A 193 5.42 3.91 10.15
CA VAL A 193 4.72 2.63 10.10
C VAL A 193 4.05 2.37 11.45
N LEU A 194 2.72 2.44 11.44
CA LEU A 194 1.87 2.14 12.59
C LEU A 194 1.38 0.69 12.49
N SER A 195 1.90 -0.17 13.36
CA SER A 195 1.60 -1.61 13.41
C SER A 195 1.27 -2.04 14.85
N LEU A 196 0.99 -3.33 15.11
CA LEU A 196 0.69 -3.76 16.48
C LEU A 196 1.93 -3.64 17.38
N PRO A 197 1.76 -3.41 18.69
CA PRO A 197 2.88 -3.39 19.63
C PRO A 197 3.75 -4.64 19.54
N GLY A 198 5.06 -4.45 19.46
CA GLY A 198 6.05 -5.54 19.33
C GLY A 198 6.35 -5.98 17.89
N ASP A 199 5.57 -5.51 16.90
CA ASP A 199 5.93 -5.67 15.49
C ASP A 199 7.21 -4.86 15.20
N ARG A 200 7.97 -5.32 14.20
CA ARG A 200 9.12 -4.62 13.63
C ARG A 200 8.83 -4.28 12.19
N ALA A 201 9.59 -3.35 11.63
CA ALA A 201 9.56 -3.09 10.21
C ALA A 201 10.97 -2.97 9.66
N GLU A 202 11.10 -3.32 8.39
CA GLU A 202 12.31 -3.15 7.62
C GLU A 202 11.96 -2.61 6.24
N TYR A 203 12.82 -1.76 5.70
CA TYR A 203 12.58 -1.03 4.46
C TYR A 203 13.77 -1.21 3.52
N SER A 204 13.48 -1.48 2.25
CA SER A 204 14.46 -1.52 1.17
C SER A 204 14.20 -0.33 0.23
N PRO A 205 15.12 0.64 0.12
CA PRO A 205 14.92 1.80 -0.75
C PRO A 205 14.91 1.41 -2.23
N SER A 206 15.60 0.35 -2.60
CA SER A 206 15.83 -0.04 -3.99
C SER A 206 15.77 -1.56 -4.20
N LEU A 207 15.69 -1.97 -5.46
CA LEU A 207 15.96 -3.29 -6.00
C LEU A 207 17.15 -3.13 -6.95
N ASP A 208 18.32 -3.64 -6.59
CA ASP A 208 19.57 -3.37 -7.30
C ASP A 208 20.16 -4.64 -7.90
N ARG A 209 20.98 -4.52 -8.95
CA ARG A 209 21.78 -5.65 -9.45
C ARG A 209 22.99 -5.86 -8.56
N ASP A 210 23.21 -7.09 -8.12
CA ASP A 210 24.45 -7.49 -7.46
C ASP A 210 25.59 -7.73 -8.46
N VAL A 211 26.75 -8.16 -7.97
CA VAL A 211 27.95 -8.44 -8.80
C VAL A 211 27.76 -9.58 -9.80
N THR A 212 26.71 -10.39 -9.66
CA THR A 212 26.34 -11.47 -10.59
C THR A 212 25.30 -11.01 -11.61
N GLY A 213 24.78 -9.79 -11.47
CA GLY A 213 23.70 -9.24 -12.29
C GLY A 213 22.31 -9.60 -11.79
N ALA A 214 22.19 -10.36 -10.70
CA ALA A 214 20.92 -10.74 -10.11
C ALA A 214 20.31 -9.58 -9.32
N LEU A 215 18.99 -9.45 -9.34
CA LEU A 215 18.30 -8.42 -8.58
C LEU A 215 18.21 -8.81 -7.09
N VAL A 216 18.66 -7.91 -6.23
CA VAL A 216 18.71 -8.08 -4.78
C VAL A 216 18.16 -6.85 -4.07
N ARG A 217 17.63 -7.07 -2.86
CA ARG A 217 17.19 -6.01 -1.95
C ARG A 217 18.00 -6.04 -0.68
N THR A 218 18.32 -4.85 -0.17
CA THR A 218 18.93 -4.68 1.14
C THR A 218 17.92 -4.01 2.06
N PHE A 219 17.45 -4.76 3.05
CA PHE A 219 16.49 -4.26 4.02
C PHE A 219 17.21 -3.66 5.24
N THR A 220 16.79 -2.47 5.63
CA THR A 220 17.24 -1.80 6.86
C THR A 220 16.09 -1.78 7.86
N ALA A 221 16.36 -2.22 9.09
CA ALA A 221 15.37 -2.17 10.16
C ALA A 221 15.02 -0.71 10.51
N LEU A 222 13.72 -0.41 10.62
CA LEU A 222 13.23 0.87 11.08
C LEU A 222 13.31 0.94 12.61
N PRO A 223 13.91 1.98 13.20
CA PRO A 223 13.90 2.16 14.65
C PRO A 223 12.48 2.39 15.17
N ALA A 224 12.23 1.93 16.40
CA ALA A 224 11.02 2.24 17.12
C ALA A 224 11.24 3.49 17.99
N VAL A 225 10.41 4.52 17.79
CA VAL A 225 10.39 5.77 18.56
C VAL A 225 8.97 5.97 19.07
N ASP A 226 8.80 6.15 20.39
CA ASP A 226 7.48 6.37 21.02
C ASP A 226 6.40 5.35 20.62
N GLY A 227 6.81 4.08 20.46
CA GLY A 227 5.92 2.98 20.12
C GLY A 227 5.55 2.85 18.64
N VAL A 228 6.08 3.72 17.76
CA VAL A 228 5.91 3.64 16.30
C VAL A 228 7.23 3.37 15.59
N LEU A 229 7.17 2.80 14.40
CA LEU A 229 8.35 2.49 13.60
C LEU A 229 8.56 3.63 12.59
N MET A 230 9.73 4.26 12.62
CA MET A 230 9.98 5.48 11.83
C MET A 230 11.38 5.47 11.22
N GLY A 231 11.55 6.00 10.02
CA GLY A 231 12.87 6.20 9.42
C GLY A 231 12.87 7.21 8.28
N THR A 232 14.04 7.61 7.83
CA THR A 232 14.20 8.49 6.67
C THR A 232 14.33 7.67 5.40
N VAL A 233 13.67 8.11 4.34
CA VAL A 233 13.65 7.45 3.02
C VAL A 233 13.90 8.47 1.91
N GLN A 234 14.54 8.05 0.83
CA GLN A 234 14.76 8.92 -0.33
C GLN A 234 13.49 9.00 -1.17
N THR A 235 13.13 10.19 -1.65
CA THR A 235 11.97 10.42 -2.52
C THR A 235 12.34 11.33 -3.71
N PRO A 236 11.61 11.27 -4.84
CA PRO A 236 10.44 10.40 -5.10
C PRO A 236 10.83 8.92 -5.17
N LEU A 237 9.91 8.03 -4.76
CA LEU A 237 10.10 6.60 -4.97
C LEU A 237 9.91 6.30 -6.46
N THR A 238 10.88 5.64 -7.07
CA THR A 238 10.72 5.12 -8.42
C THR A 238 9.85 3.87 -8.39
N ALA A 239 9.35 3.43 -9.54
CA ALA A 239 8.65 2.15 -9.61
C ALA A 239 9.57 1.03 -9.07
N ASP A 240 8.98 0.07 -8.35
CA ASP A 240 9.65 -1.02 -7.61
C ASP A 240 10.70 -0.60 -6.55
N ALA A 241 10.86 0.69 -6.28
CA ALA A 241 11.60 1.20 -5.13
C ALA A 241 10.72 1.20 -3.88
N GLY A 242 11.35 1.17 -2.70
CA GLY A 242 10.66 1.33 -1.42
C GLY A 242 9.78 0.15 -0.99
N GLU A 243 10.33 -1.06 -0.91
CA GLU A 243 9.62 -2.21 -0.34
C GLU A 243 9.68 -2.17 1.19
N LEU A 244 8.51 -2.24 1.83
CA LEU A 244 8.36 -2.26 3.28
C LEU A 244 7.86 -3.64 3.72
N HIS A 245 8.52 -4.22 4.71
CA HIS A 245 8.04 -5.42 5.40
C HIS A 245 7.68 -5.07 6.84
N VAL A 246 6.55 -5.61 7.31
CA VAL A 246 6.22 -5.64 8.73
C VAL A 246 6.38 -7.07 9.24
N LEU A 247 7.12 -7.23 10.33
CA LEU A 247 7.57 -8.49 10.89
C LEU A 247 6.93 -8.71 12.27
N ARG A 248 6.38 -9.90 12.51
CA ARG A 248 5.90 -10.35 13.83
C ARG A 248 6.55 -11.67 14.20
N GLY A 249 7.24 -11.71 15.34
CA GLY A 249 7.99 -12.90 15.75
C GLY A 249 9.02 -13.35 14.69
N GLY A 250 9.64 -12.40 13.99
CA GLY A 250 10.63 -12.64 12.94
C GLY A 250 10.06 -13.09 11.58
N LYS A 251 8.74 -13.10 11.40
CA LYS A 251 8.09 -13.47 10.13
C LYS A 251 7.40 -12.27 9.50
N THR A 252 7.50 -12.11 8.19
CA THR A 252 6.74 -11.10 7.45
C THR A 252 5.25 -11.38 7.54
N VAL A 253 4.50 -10.45 8.13
CA VAL A 253 3.03 -10.51 8.26
C VAL A 253 2.32 -9.58 7.29
N ALA A 254 3.00 -8.54 6.79
CA ALA A 254 2.47 -7.64 5.80
C ALA A 254 3.59 -7.03 4.95
N LYS A 255 3.22 -6.63 3.72
CA LYS A 255 4.03 -5.84 2.80
C LYS A 255 3.24 -4.60 2.36
N PRO A 256 3.00 -3.63 3.27
CA PRO A 256 2.14 -2.50 2.96
C PRO A 256 2.79 -1.56 1.94
N THR A 257 1.99 -0.99 1.06
CA THR A 257 2.40 0.14 0.22
C THR A 257 2.22 1.43 1.02
N PRO A 258 3.28 2.22 1.27
CA PRO A 258 3.16 3.49 1.97
C PRO A 258 2.18 4.43 1.28
N THR A 259 1.27 5.02 2.05
CA THR A 259 0.47 6.14 1.57
C THR A 259 1.38 7.34 1.42
N THR A 260 1.37 7.99 0.27
CA THR A 260 1.96 9.32 0.11
C THR A 260 0.88 10.34 0.41
N PRO A 261 1.13 11.41 1.20
CA PRO A 261 0.23 12.53 1.26
C PRO A 261 -0.12 12.93 -0.17
N GLY A 262 -1.42 13.02 -0.46
CA GLY A 262 -1.85 13.64 -1.70
C GLY A 262 -1.22 15.03 -1.69
N ARG A 263 -0.43 15.37 -2.71
CA ARG A 263 -0.23 16.79 -3.00
C ARG A 263 -1.64 17.35 -3.07
N LEU A 264 -2.04 18.18 -2.11
CA LEU A 264 -3.29 18.92 -2.18
C LEU A 264 -3.36 19.42 -3.61
N LEU A 265 -4.36 18.96 -4.37
CA LEU A 265 -4.45 19.20 -5.80
C LEU A 265 -4.36 20.71 -6.15
N ALA A 266 -4.53 21.57 -5.15
CA ALA A 266 -4.28 23.00 -5.17
C ALA A 266 -2.88 23.42 -5.67
N ASP A 267 -1.81 22.66 -5.38
CA ASP A 267 -0.43 23.00 -5.79
C ASP A 267 0.04 22.23 -7.02
N ARG A 268 -0.79 21.31 -7.54
CA ARG A 268 -0.57 20.81 -8.90
C ARG A 268 -0.92 21.98 -9.79
N ALA A 269 0.11 22.71 -10.29
CA ALA A 269 -0.06 23.67 -11.36
C ALA A 269 -1.06 23.05 -12.33
N ALA A 270 -2.20 23.74 -12.55
CA ALA A 270 -3.32 23.22 -13.34
C ALA A 270 -2.71 22.49 -14.53
N PRO A 271 -3.07 21.20 -14.76
CA PRO A 271 -2.40 20.38 -15.77
C PRO A 271 -2.23 21.27 -16.99
N ARG A 272 -0.97 21.56 -17.34
CA ARG A 272 -0.72 22.50 -18.44
C ARG A 272 -1.49 21.91 -19.59
N THR A 273 -2.43 22.67 -20.15
CA THR A 273 -3.18 22.20 -21.31
C THR A 273 -2.12 21.78 -22.31
N PRO A 274 -2.03 20.48 -22.66
CA PRO A 274 -0.97 20.02 -23.52
C PRO A 274 -0.95 20.90 -24.76
N THR A 275 0.20 21.51 -25.04
CA THR A 275 0.32 22.42 -26.20
C THR A 275 0.47 21.63 -27.49
N GLY A 276 0.81 20.34 -27.39
CA GLY A 276 0.81 19.40 -28.48
C GLY A 276 -0.57 18.86 -28.82
N ASP A 277 -0.73 18.45 -30.07
CA ASP A 277 -1.92 17.76 -30.57
C ASP A 277 -2.08 16.39 -29.88
N PRO A 278 -3.12 16.16 -29.05
CA PRO A 278 -3.29 14.87 -28.37
C PRO A 278 -3.34 13.69 -29.34
N ALA A 279 -3.84 13.90 -30.56
CA ALA A 279 -3.90 12.86 -31.60
C ALA A 279 -2.53 12.50 -32.20
N GLN A 280 -1.45 13.19 -31.80
CA GLN A 280 -0.09 12.88 -32.19
C GLN A 280 0.79 12.49 -31.01
N PHE A 281 0.24 12.42 -29.80
CA PHE A 281 1.03 12.20 -28.59
C PHE A 281 1.80 10.87 -28.66
N GLY A 282 1.14 9.78 -29.06
CA GLY A 282 1.77 8.46 -29.17
C GLY A 282 2.91 8.43 -30.18
N GLU A 283 2.69 8.92 -31.39
CA GLU A 283 3.72 8.97 -32.46
C GLU A 283 4.90 9.87 -32.09
N ARG A 284 4.65 10.99 -31.40
CA ARG A 284 5.69 11.90 -30.94
C ARG A 284 6.53 11.28 -29.81
N MET A 285 5.88 10.61 -28.84
CA MET A 285 6.57 9.86 -27.80
C MET A 285 7.43 8.76 -28.40
N LYS A 286 6.89 7.97 -29.33
CA LYS A 286 7.64 6.97 -30.08
C LYS A 286 8.87 7.56 -30.78
N THR A 287 8.69 8.66 -31.53
CA THR A 287 9.79 9.34 -32.24
C THR A 287 10.88 9.84 -31.29
N CYS A 288 10.51 10.23 -30.06
CA CYS A 288 11.46 10.66 -29.05
C CYS A 288 12.17 9.49 -28.34
N LEU A 289 11.45 8.40 -28.04
CA LEU A 289 11.96 7.27 -27.26
C LEU A 289 12.75 6.25 -28.10
N GLU A 290 12.37 5.97 -29.35
CA GLU A 290 13.07 4.98 -30.18
C GLU A 290 14.58 5.27 -30.38
N PRO A 291 15.01 6.53 -30.62
CA PRO A 291 16.43 6.87 -30.67
C PRO A 291 17.19 6.61 -29.36
N LEU A 292 16.49 6.53 -28.22
CA LEU A 292 17.05 6.21 -26.91
C LEU A 292 17.10 4.70 -26.63
N GLY A 293 16.72 3.86 -27.60
CA GLY A 293 16.77 2.40 -27.52
C GLY A 293 15.50 1.76 -26.96
N PHE A 294 14.38 2.49 -26.89
CA PHE A 294 13.08 1.93 -26.53
C PHE A 294 12.37 1.32 -27.74
N THR A 295 11.61 0.26 -27.49
CA THR A 295 10.63 -0.27 -28.44
C THR A 295 9.24 0.18 -28.00
N VAL A 296 8.59 1.01 -28.80
CA VAL A 296 7.28 1.60 -28.48
C VAL A 296 6.20 1.05 -29.40
N GLN A 297 5.13 0.50 -28.81
CA GLN A 297 3.94 0.06 -29.52
C GLN A 297 2.82 1.10 -29.38
N LEU A 298 2.13 1.40 -30.48
CA LEU A 298 1.01 2.34 -30.49
C LEU A 298 -0.32 1.56 -30.42
N PHE A 299 -1.22 2.02 -29.56
CA PHE A 299 -2.58 1.48 -29.41
C PHE A 299 -3.66 2.45 -29.93
N GLY A 300 -3.22 3.57 -30.50
CA GLY A 300 -4.05 4.64 -31.00
C GLY A 300 -3.21 5.90 -31.25
N PRO A 301 -3.83 6.98 -31.74
CA PRO A 301 -3.15 8.26 -31.95
C PRO A 301 -2.63 8.91 -30.64
N ASP A 302 -3.27 8.61 -29.52
CA ASP A 302 -3.05 9.21 -28.20
C ASP A 302 -2.52 8.22 -27.14
N ALA A 303 -2.33 6.95 -27.51
CA ALA A 303 -1.94 5.89 -26.58
C ALA A 303 -0.71 5.12 -27.10
N TYR A 304 0.27 4.94 -26.23
CA TYR A 304 1.45 4.14 -26.48
C TYR A 304 1.77 3.27 -25.26
N GLU A 305 2.54 2.21 -25.49
CA GLU A 305 3.15 1.36 -24.47
C GLU A 305 4.63 1.19 -24.81
N VAL A 306 5.48 1.24 -23.80
CA VAL A 306 6.89 0.85 -23.92
C VAL A 306 6.98 -0.66 -23.72
N VAL A 307 7.31 -1.40 -24.79
CA VAL A 307 7.36 -2.87 -24.78
C VAL A 307 8.73 -3.38 -24.32
N ASP A 308 9.80 -2.66 -24.69
CA ASP A 308 11.17 -2.98 -24.34
C ASP A 308 12.00 -1.69 -24.24
N GLY A 309 13.12 -1.75 -23.54
CA GLY A 309 14.00 -0.61 -23.27
C GLY A 309 15.48 -0.91 -23.47
N PRO A 310 16.35 0.09 -23.27
CA PRO A 310 17.79 -0.05 -23.47
C PRO A 310 18.48 -1.03 -22.51
N PHE A 311 17.76 -1.54 -21.51
CA PHE A 311 18.25 -2.49 -20.51
C PHE A 311 17.88 -3.95 -20.82
N GLY A 312 17.16 -4.19 -21.93
CA GLY A 312 16.70 -5.51 -22.35
C GLY A 312 15.45 -5.99 -21.59
N PRO A 313 15.05 -7.26 -21.84
CA PRO A 313 13.75 -7.78 -21.41
C PRO A 313 13.70 -8.28 -19.96
N GLU A 314 14.84 -8.26 -19.26
CA GLU A 314 14.92 -8.68 -17.86
C GLU A 314 14.26 -7.63 -16.95
N PRO A 315 13.76 -8.00 -15.77
CA PRO A 315 13.24 -7.03 -14.83
C PRO A 315 14.28 -5.96 -14.52
N LEU A 316 13.82 -4.71 -14.45
CA LEU A 316 14.66 -3.54 -14.26
C LEU A 316 14.96 -3.35 -12.76
N SER A 317 16.20 -3.01 -12.43
CA SER A 317 16.56 -2.45 -11.13
C SER A 317 15.90 -1.09 -10.91
N SER A 318 15.78 -0.64 -9.66
CA SER A 318 15.21 0.67 -9.33
C SER A 318 15.95 1.82 -10.02
N ALA A 319 17.27 1.71 -10.22
CA ALA A 319 18.07 2.70 -10.94
C ALA A 319 17.77 2.71 -12.46
N GLU A 320 17.65 1.53 -13.08
CA GLU A 320 17.27 1.40 -14.49
C GLU A 320 15.84 1.95 -14.71
N GLN A 321 14.90 1.66 -13.81
CA GLN A 321 13.54 2.22 -13.86
C GLN A 321 13.52 3.73 -13.69
N ALA A 322 14.31 4.28 -12.76
CA ALA A 322 14.46 5.72 -12.60
C ALA A 322 14.94 6.39 -13.90
N GLN A 323 15.87 5.74 -14.60
CA GLN A 323 16.39 6.23 -15.87
C GLN A 323 15.35 6.15 -16.99
N VAL A 324 14.55 5.07 -17.07
CA VAL A 324 13.41 4.98 -18.01
C VAL A 324 12.43 6.11 -17.78
N GLN A 325 12.00 6.32 -16.53
CA GLN A 325 11.07 7.39 -16.17
C GLN A 325 11.63 8.78 -16.49
N ALA A 326 12.94 9.00 -16.28
CA ALA A 326 13.59 10.25 -16.63
C ALA A 326 13.58 10.51 -18.14
N PHE A 327 13.80 9.48 -18.97
CA PHE A 327 13.73 9.60 -20.43
C PHE A 327 12.29 9.91 -20.90
N GLU A 328 11.28 9.24 -20.36
CA GLU A 328 9.88 9.52 -20.67
C GLU A 328 9.49 10.95 -20.29
N GLN A 329 9.87 11.41 -19.09
CA GLN A 329 9.61 12.78 -18.64
C GLN A 329 10.31 13.82 -19.52
N GLN A 330 11.56 13.57 -19.91
CA GLN A 330 12.28 14.44 -20.83
C GLN A 330 11.56 14.55 -22.19
N CYS A 331 11.09 13.43 -22.73
CA CYS A 331 10.33 13.41 -23.98
C CYS A 331 9.01 14.20 -23.85
N MET A 332 8.23 13.99 -22.78
CA MET A 332 7.01 14.75 -22.55
C MET A 332 7.28 16.26 -22.51
N GLN A 333 8.32 16.68 -21.77
CA GLN A 333 8.71 18.09 -21.67
C GLN A 333 9.12 18.69 -23.04
N GLN A 334 9.91 17.97 -23.84
CA GLN A 334 10.32 18.42 -25.17
C GLN A 334 9.15 18.57 -26.14
N LEU A 335 8.13 17.73 -25.97
CA LEU A 335 6.94 17.70 -26.82
C LEU A 335 5.84 18.67 -26.34
N GLY A 336 6.01 19.31 -25.18
CA GLY A 336 5.07 20.28 -24.62
C GLY A 336 3.86 19.66 -23.91
N TYR A 337 4.06 18.47 -23.33
CA TYR A 337 3.09 17.72 -22.51
C TYR A 337 3.51 17.73 -21.03
#